data_AF-A0A969EEX3-F1
#
_entry.id   AF-A0A969EEX3-F1
#
_cell.length_a   1.000
_cell.length_b   1.000
_cell.length_c   1.000
_cell.angle_alpha   90.00
_cell.angle_beta   90.00
_cell.angle_gamma   90.00
#
_symmetry.space_group_name_H-M   'P 1'
#
loop_
_entity.id
_entity.type
_entity.pdbx_description
1 polymer ?
#
loop_
_entity_poly.entity_id
_entity_poly.type
_entity_poly.pdbx_seq_one_letter_code
_entity_poly.pdbx_strand_id
1 'polypeptide(L)'
;MRNFRVGLMMACGSVLLSACAPDAWKPANKFDAFLNQVQNACYYDPVGTNTVGNLLNANASDDASYFIDETSRLYYGKITPQNWTLAITGQMNANATDRGVKCVLNEYAKEKKSWEK
;
A
#
# COMPACT_ATOMS: atom_id res chain seq x y z
N MET A 1 -41.83 40.10 44.46
CA MET A 1 -42.11 39.27 43.27
C MET A 1 -40.81 38.59 42.85
N ARG A 2 -40.71 37.27 43.06
CA ARG A 2 -39.63 36.42 42.56
C ARG A 2 -39.82 36.24 41.06
N ASN A 3 -38.74 36.22 40.28
CA ASN A 3 -38.54 35.37 39.11
C ASN A 3 -37.09 35.47 38.64
N PHE A 4 -36.23 34.59 39.20
CA PHE A 4 -34.92 34.28 38.66
C PHE A 4 -35.08 33.22 37.55
N ARG A 5 -34.66 33.52 36.33
CA ARG A 5 -34.39 32.53 35.28
C ARG A 5 -32.91 32.64 34.92
N VAL A 6 -32.09 31.81 35.57
CA VAL A 6 -30.68 31.60 35.22
C VAL A 6 -30.66 30.70 33.98
N GLY A 7 -30.22 31.25 32.85
CA GLY A 7 -29.96 30.50 31.63
C GLY A 7 -28.68 29.69 31.78
N LEU A 8 -28.80 28.37 31.64
CA LEU A 8 -27.71 27.40 31.47
C LEU A 8 -27.35 27.30 29.98
N MET A 9 -26.09 26.96 29.70
CA MET A 9 -25.40 26.73 28.40
C MET A 9 -24.43 27.89 28.09
N MET A 10 -23.12 27.69 27.94
CA MET A 10 -22.50 26.65 27.12
C MET A 10 -21.06 26.41 27.63
N ALA A 11 -20.75 25.15 27.98
CA ALA A 11 -19.43 24.70 28.40
C ALA A 11 -18.57 24.27 27.20
N CYS A 12 -17.25 24.27 27.45
CA CYS A 12 -16.17 23.58 26.72
C CYS A 12 -15.68 24.22 25.42
N GLY A 13 -14.71 25.12 25.57
CA GLY A 13 -13.81 25.54 24.50
C GLY A 13 -12.82 24.44 24.12
N SER A 14 -12.81 24.12 22.82
CA SER A 14 -11.68 23.90 21.93
C SER A 14 -10.43 23.20 22.50
N VAL A 15 -10.20 21.93 22.12
CA VAL A 15 -9.14 21.44 21.21
C VAL A 15 -9.27 19.91 21.17
N LEU A 16 -10.00 19.38 20.18
CA LEU A 16 -10.00 17.96 19.83
C LEU A 16 -9.83 17.82 18.33
N LEU A 17 -8.61 18.03 17.84
CA LEU A 17 -8.20 17.56 16.50
C LEU A 17 -6.73 17.10 16.54
N SER A 18 -6.40 16.21 17.47
CA SER A 18 -5.33 15.24 17.21
C SER A 18 -5.98 14.03 16.52
N ALA A 19 -6.36 14.21 15.25
CA ALA A 19 -6.50 13.08 14.33
C ALA A 19 -5.10 12.59 13.96
N CYS A 20 -4.31 12.19 14.96
CA CYS A 20 -3.20 11.30 14.72
C CYS A 20 -3.87 9.99 14.37
N ALA A 21 -3.90 9.63 13.09
CA ALA A 21 -4.15 8.25 12.70
C ALA A 21 -3.27 7.38 13.62
N PRO A 22 -3.86 6.54 14.50
CA PRO A 22 -3.13 5.82 15.54
C PRO A 22 -2.18 4.77 14.98
N ASP A 23 -1.96 4.75 13.67
CA ASP A 23 -1.13 3.80 12.96
C ASP A 23 0.19 4.43 12.44
N ALA A 24 0.29 5.77 12.45
CA ALA A 24 1.48 6.48 11.96
C ALA A 24 2.70 6.42 12.90
N TRP A 25 2.52 5.94 14.14
CA TRP A 25 3.64 5.82 15.11
C TRP A 25 4.32 4.45 15.06
N LYS A 26 3.75 3.47 14.36
CA LYS A 26 4.37 2.16 14.22
C LYS A 26 5.27 2.16 12.99
N PRO A 27 6.54 1.74 13.09
CA PRO A 27 7.36 1.54 11.92
C PRO A 27 6.62 0.61 10.96
N ALA A 28 6.52 1.03 9.69
CA ALA A 28 6.03 0.18 8.61
C ALA A 28 6.75 -1.17 8.71
N ASN A 29 6.00 -2.27 8.61
CA ASN A 29 6.67 -3.58 8.60
C ASN A 29 7.59 -3.64 7.37
N LYS A 30 8.59 -4.53 7.35
CA LYS A 30 9.58 -4.51 6.25
C LYS A 30 8.95 -4.68 4.86
N PHE A 31 7.83 -5.41 4.77
CA PHE A 31 7.08 -5.55 3.52
C PHE A 31 6.37 -4.26 3.14
N ASP A 32 5.74 -3.55 4.09
CA ASP A 32 5.14 -2.22 3.83
C ASP A 32 6.21 -1.22 3.36
N ALA A 33 7.41 -1.26 3.93
CA ALA A 33 8.53 -0.42 3.48
C ALA A 33 8.94 -0.75 2.03
N PHE A 34 8.97 -2.03 1.67
CA PHE A 34 9.19 -2.46 0.30
C PHE A 34 8.07 -2.00 -0.64
N LEU A 35 6.80 -2.12 -0.23
CA LEU A 35 5.68 -1.60 -1.02
C LEU A 35 5.77 -0.08 -1.21
N ASN A 36 6.23 0.68 -0.21
CA ASN A 36 6.49 2.11 -0.37
C ASN A 36 7.62 2.40 -1.37
N GLN A 37 8.68 1.60 -1.40
CA GLN A 37 9.73 1.71 -2.40
C GLN A 37 9.20 1.44 -3.81
N VAL A 38 8.43 0.35 -3.98
CA VAL A 38 7.75 0.02 -5.24
C VAL A 38 6.79 1.14 -5.64
N GLN A 39 6.03 1.67 -4.68
CA GLN A 39 5.09 2.76 -4.91
C GLN A 39 5.78 3.99 -5.46
N ASN A 40 6.93 4.37 -4.88
CA ASN A 40 7.69 5.54 -5.29
C ASN A 40 8.37 5.35 -6.65
N ALA A 41 8.89 4.15 -6.93
CA ALA A 41 9.64 3.88 -8.16
C ALA A 41 8.72 3.58 -9.37
N CYS A 42 7.60 2.90 -9.13
CA CYS A 42 6.81 2.26 -10.18
C CYS A 42 5.40 2.85 -10.33
N TYR A 43 5.03 3.91 -9.58
CA TYR A 43 3.65 4.41 -9.45
C TYR A 43 2.85 4.38 -10.77
N TYR A 44 3.38 5.00 -11.83
CA TYR A 44 2.68 5.20 -13.10
C TYR A 44 2.92 4.08 -14.12
N ASP A 45 3.68 3.05 -13.75
CA ASP A 45 4.01 1.99 -14.68
C ASP A 45 2.84 1.01 -14.85
N PRO A 46 2.46 0.68 -16.10
CA PRO A 46 1.33 -0.19 -16.37
C PRO A 46 1.60 -1.64 -16.00
N VAL A 47 0.53 -2.33 -15.60
CA VAL A 47 0.40 -3.78 -15.48
C VAL A 47 -0.97 -4.13 -16.05
N GLY A 48 -1.02 -4.59 -17.30
CA GLY A 48 -2.28 -4.79 -18.02
C GLY A 48 -3.06 -3.49 -18.17
N THR A 49 -4.32 -3.49 -17.73
CA THR A 49 -5.18 -2.29 -17.71
C THR A 49 -5.01 -1.42 -16.47
N ASN A 50 -4.21 -1.88 -15.49
CA ASN A 50 -3.94 -1.19 -14.24
C ASN A 50 -2.57 -0.47 -14.27
N THR A 51 -2.30 0.31 -13.24
CA THR A 51 -0.96 0.81 -12.90
C THR A 51 -0.53 0.24 -11.55
N VAL A 52 0.77 0.15 -11.29
CA VAL A 52 1.26 -0.31 -9.98
C VAL A 52 0.71 0.55 -8.85
N GLY A 53 0.64 1.87 -9.01
CA GLY A 53 0.06 2.76 -8.00
C GLY A 53 -1.42 2.48 -7.73
N ASN A 54 -2.22 2.15 -8.75
CA ASN A 54 -3.59 1.74 -8.53
C ASN A 54 -3.65 0.41 -7.77
N LEU A 55 -2.81 -0.56 -8.12
CA LEU A 55 -2.76 -1.87 -7.46
C LEU A 55 -2.28 -1.82 -6.00
N LEU A 56 -1.52 -0.78 -5.62
CA LEU A 56 -1.06 -0.56 -4.25
C LEU A 56 -2.02 0.28 -3.39
N ASN A 57 -2.87 1.10 -4.01
CA ASN A 57 -3.80 2.00 -3.29
C ASN A 57 -5.26 1.55 -3.33
N ALA A 58 -5.66 0.73 -4.30
CA ALA A 58 -7.04 0.30 -4.49
C ALA A 58 -7.39 -0.91 -3.61
N ASN A 59 -7.20 -0.77 -2.28
CA ASN A 59 -7.37 -1.80 -1.24
C ASN A 59 -8.73 -2.56 -1.21
N ALA A 60 -9.64 -2.29 -2.16
CA ALA A 60 -10.95 -2.91 -2.30
C ALA A 60 -11.19 -3.63 -3.65
N SER A 61 -10.22 -3.62 -4.58
CA SER A 61 -10.35 -4.42 -5.81
C SER A 61 -9.70 -5.80 -5.64
N ASP A 62 -10.28 -6.81 -6.28
CA ASP A 62 -9.72 -8.17 -6.30
C ASP A 62 -8.29 -8.17 -6.86
N ASP A 63 -8.04 -7.40 -7.93
CA ASP A 63 -6.72 -7.29 -8.55
C ASP A 63 -5.68 -6.65 -7.62
N ALA A 64 -6.03 -5.59 -6.89
CA ALA A 64 -5.12 -4.97 -5.92
C ALA A 64 -4.81 -5.93 -4.75
N SER A 65 -5.83 -6.59 -4.21
CA SER A 65 -5.65 -7.56 -3.13
C SER A 65 -4.76 -8.72 -3.57
N TYR A 66 -5.01 -9.24 -4.79
CA TYR A 66 -4.20 -10.29 -5.40
C TYR A 66 -2.76 -9.83 -5.66
N PHE A 67 -2.57 -8.61 -6.16
CA PHE A 67 -1.24 -8.03 -6.38
C PHE A 67 -0.43 -7.98 -5.09
N ILE A 68 -1.03 -7.49 -4.00
CA ILE A 68 -0.38 -7.37 -2.70
C ILE A 68 -0.03 -8.75 -2.14
N ASP A 69 -0.94 -9.73 -2.23
CA ASP A 69 -0.69 -11.10 -1.77
C ASP A 69 0.46 -11.78 -2.51
N GLU A 70 0.41 -11.80 -3.85
CA GLU A 70 1.49 -12.40 -4.65
C GLU A 70 2.82 -11.67 -4.45
N THR A 71 2.80 -10.35 -4.33
CA THR A 71 4.00 -9.56 -4.06
C THR A 71 4.58 -9.83 -2.67
N SER A 72 3.73 -10.07 -1.66
CA SER A 72 4.14 -10.54 -0.33
C SER A 72 4.82 -11.90 -0.42
N ARG A 73 4.22 -12.85 -1.15
CA ARG A 73 4.79 -14.18 -1.38
C ARG A 73 6.15 -14.10 -2.08
N LEU A 74 6.31 -13.21 -3.06
CA LEU A 74 7.59 -12.96 -3.72
C LEU A 74 8.62 -12.40 -2.74
N TYR A 75 8.24 -11.36 -1.99
CA TYR A 75 9.10 -10.69 -1.01
C TYR A 75 9.65 -11.65 0.05
N TYR A 76 8.79 -12.51 0.62
CA TYR A 76 9.18 -13.52 1.61
C TYR A 76 9.79 -14.79 0.98
N GLY A 77 10.08 -14.80 -0.32
CA GLY A 77 10.71 -15.90 -1.03
C GLY A 77 9.86 -17.19 -1.09
N LYS A 78 8.54 -17.07 -0.94
CA LYS A 78 7.59 -18.19 -1.06
C LYS A 78 7.33 -18.58 -2.52
N ILE A 79 7.54 -17.66 -3.45
CA ILE A 79 7.48 -17.89 -4.90
C ILE A 79 8.68 -17.27 -5.61
N THR A 80 9.00 -17.78 -6.79
CA THR A 80 10.07 -17.23 -7.63
C THR A 80 9.60 -15.99 -8.40
N PRO A 81 10.52 -15.14 -8.90
CA PRO A 81 10.19 -14.05 -9.82
C PRO A 81 9.40 -14.52 -11.05
N GLN A 82 9.68 -15.70 -11.59
CA GLN A 82 8.93 -16.26 -12.71
C GLN A 82 7.49 -16.60 -12.31
N ASN A 83 7.29 -17.25 -11.15
CA ASN A 83 5.96 -17.60 -10.66
C ASN A 83 5.13 -16.34 -10.36
N TRP A 84 5.73 -15.32 -9.76
CA TRP A 84 5.08 -14.02 -9.55
C TRP A 84 4.65 -13.38 -10.87
N THR A 85 5.54 -13.36 -11.86
CA THR A 85 5.23 -12.82 -13.19
C THR A 85 4.05 -13.55 -13.82
N LEU A 86 4.05 -14.89 -13.79
CA LEU A 86 2.94 -15.69 -14.33
C LEU A 86 1.62 -15.42 -13.61
N ALA A 87 1.63 -15.33 -12.27
CA ALA A 87 0.46 -15.01 -11.47
C ALA A 87 -0.12 -13.63 -11.83
N ILE A 88 0.72 -12.59 -11.84
CA ILE A 88 0.29 -11.21 -12.14
C ILE A 88 -0.22 -11.09 -13.58
N THR A 89 0.50 -11.64 -14.54
CA THR A 89 0.11 -11.57 -15.96
C THR A 89 -1.18 -12.32 -16.26
N GLY A 90 -1.38 -13.48 -15.62
CA GLY A 90 -2.61 -14.27 -15.74
C GLY A 90 -3.83 -13.58 -15.14
N GLN A 91 -3.69 -12.98 -13.96
CA GLN A 91 -4.80 -12.30 -13.28
C GLN A 91 -5.21 -11.00 -14.00
N MET A 92 -4.24 -10.17 -14.38
CA MET A 92 -4.49 -8.78 -14.81
C MET A 92 -4.57 -8.60 -16.32
N ASN A 93 -4.59 -9.70 -17.08
CA ASN A 93 -4.44 -9.68 -18.55
C ASN A 93 -3.24 -8.80 -18.98
N ALA A 94 -2.13 -8.95 -18.23
CA ALA A 94 -0.92 -8.15 -18.38
C ALA A 94 0.15 -8.93 -19.16
N ASN A 95 1.23 -8.26 -19.54
CA ASN A 95 2.38 -8.91 -20.19
C ASN A 95 3.61 -8.88 -19.28
N ALA A 96 4.45 -9.92 -19.37
CA ALA A 96 5.73 -9.95 -18.66
C ALA A 96 6.65 -8.78 -19.05
N THR A 97 6.41 -8.19 -20.23
CA THR A 97 7.16 -7.03 -20.73
C THR A 97 6.64 -5.69 -20.25
N ASP A 98 5.48 -5.64 -19.58
CA ASP A 98 4.89 -4.42 -19.05
C ASP A 98 5.87 -3.74 -18.09
N ARG A 99 5.91 -2.40 -18.14
CA ARG A 99 6.90 -1.63 -17.37
C ARG A 99 6.73 -1.86 -15.87
N GLY A 100 5.49 -2.01 -15.39
CA GLY A 100 5.21 -2.21 -13.97
C GLY A 100 5.72 -3.55 -13.47
N VAL A 101 5.52 -4.62 -14.25
CA VAL A 101 6.07 -5.96 -13.95
C VAL A 101 7.59 -5.90 -13.84
N LYS A 102 8.26 -5.29 -14.83
CA LYS A 102 9.73 -5.13 -14.80
C LYS A 102 10.21 -4.27 -13.64
N CYS A 103 9.51 -3.17 -13.35
CA CYS A 103 9.87 -2.24 -12.29
C CYS A 103 9.80 -2.92 -10.92
N VAL A 104 8.71 -3.63 -10.61
CA VAL A 104 8.55 -4.36 -9.34
C VAL A 104 9.65 -5.41 -9.16
N LEU A 105 9.95 -6.18 -10.21
CA LEU A 105 11.04 -7.18 -10.16
C LEU A 105 12.42 -6.55 -9.96
N ASN A 106 12.66 -5.36 -10.53
CA ASN A 106 13.90 -4.61 -10.30
C ASN A 106 14.00 -4.14 -8.84
N GLU A 107 12.93 -3.61 -8.25
CA GLU A 107 12.92 -3.22 -6.84
C GLU A 107 13.10 -4.43 -5.92
N TYR A 108 12.44 -5.55 -6.21
CA TYR A 108 12.65 -6.81 -5.51
C TYR A 108 14.11 -7.27 -5.56
N ALA A 109 14.75 -7.21 -6.73
CA ALA A 109 16.14 -7.60 -6.88
C ALA A 109 17.11 -6.69 -6.10
N LYS A 110 16.79 -5.39 -5.96
CA LYS A 110 17.55 -4.47 -5.10
C LYS A 110 17.38 -4.83 -3.63
N GLU A 111 16.15 -5.08 -3.20
CA GLU A 111 15.83 -5.42 -1.80
C GLU A 111 16.45 -6.75 -1.38
N LYS A 112 16.34 -7.79 -2.22
CA LYS A 112 16.95 -9.10 -1.94
C LYS A 112 18.47 -9.00 -1.73
N LYS A 113 19.17 -8.22 -2.55
CA LYS A 113 20.62 -7.96 -2.41
C LYS A 113 20.98 -7.22 -1.11
N SER A 114 20.02 -6.52 -0.50
CA SER A 114 20.22 -5.83 0.78
C SER A 114 20.30 -6.83 1.94
N TRP A 115 19.59 -7.95 1.86
CA TRP A 115 19.54 -8.96 2.93
C TRP A 115 20.63 -10.03 2.84
N GLU A 116 21.29 -10.15 1.69
CA GLU A 116 22.36 -11.13 1.44
C GLU A 116 23.75 -10.60 1.85
N LYS A 117 23.84 -9.36 2.33
CA LYS A 117 25.06 -8.71 2.83
C LYS A 117 25.14 -8.80 4.35
#